data_AF-A0A1Q3MZH4-F1
#
_entry.id   AF-A0A1Q3MZH4-F1
#
_cell.length_a   1.000
_cell.length_b   1.000
_cell.length_c   1.000
_cell.angle_alpha   90.00
_cell.angle_beta   90.00
_cell.angle_gamma   90.00
#
_symmetry.space_group_name_H-M   'P 1'
#
loop_
_entity.id
_entity.type
_entity.pdbx_description
1 polymer ?
#
loop_
_entity_poly.entity_id
_entity_poly.type
_entity_poly.pdbx_seq_one_letter_code
_entity_poly.pdbx_strand_id
1 'polypeptide(L)'
;MSIALTNKQKDRLKVLEPKLNKAIQEQDFENAANLVVDIQNLLRPTKHYVRLVQSKNKLYELAIELNKCDFALNGLLSNEQVINKNTRIYIETISLIAICYLRMKEVENAKRYIQKVLKNHTVIIKTQKTREIFHSEIINRFNEEVALATLTSIQSANLDEDEIERESIRIIQTLTEDEIYSMIGKSSPQATKDLIYLVYEYSTKQLPSAERLALPSPDQKVKDKEVGLTVFESVKRVVYNSLCNPKSDIYKTWFNNGMQVVLSKGYIKSAVISCLINIGFGVSMIAASIIALITKFGIEVYCTKYKPKYVSEIRNSKL
;
A
#
# COMPACT_ATOMS: atom_id res chain seq x y z
N MET A 1 24.22 -12.50 -20.93
CA MET A 1 24.83 -13.22 -19.79
C MET A 1 25.37 -12.22 -18.79
N SER A 2 25.10 -12.43 -17.49
CA SER A 2 25.65 -11.60 -16.42
C SER A 2 27.08 -12.02 -16.08
N ILE A 3 27.89 -11.06 -15.65
CA ILE A 3 29.28 -11.28 -15.24
C ILE A 3 29.26 -11.68 -13.77
N ALA A 4 30.07 -12.67 -13.37
CA ALA A 4 30.16 -13.06 -11.97
C ALA A 4 30.60 -11.88 -11.10
N LEU A 5 29.92 -11.68 -9.97
CA LEU A 5 30.27 -10.64 -9.00
C LEU A 5 31.58 -11.02 -8.29
N THR A 6 32.48 -10.05 -8.11
CA THR A 6 33.67 -10.21 -7.28
C THR A 6 33.29 -10.38 -5.81
N ASN A 7 34.17 -10.97 -5.00
CA ASN A 7 33.92 -11.11 -3.55
C ASN A 7 33.68 -9.75 -2.88
N LYS A 8 34.46 -8.72 -3.26
CA LYS A 8 34.28 -7.34 -2.80
C LYS A 8 32.89 -6.78 -3.15
N GLN A 9 32.38 -7.04 -4.36
CA GLN A 9 31.03 -6.62 -4.75
C GLN A 9 29.95 -7.36 -3.94
N LYS A 10 30.12 -8.67 -3.73
CA LYS A 10 29.18 -9.48 -2.93
C LYS A 10 29.14 -8.99 -1.48
N ASP A 11 30.29 -8.71 -0.87
CA ASP A 11 30.37 -8.26 0.52
C ASP A 11 29.79 -6.86 0.70
N ARG A 12 29.98 -5.96 -0.28
CA ARG A 12 29.30 -4.67 -0.26
C ARG A 12 27.79 -4.80 -0.40
N LEU A 13 27.29 -5.67 -1.29
CA LEU A 13 25.85 -5.92 -1.44
C LEU A 13 25.21 -6.52 -0.17
N LYS A 14 25.92 -7.40 0.55
CA LYS A 14 25.47 -7.94 1.85
C LYS A 14 25.20 -6.85 2.89
N VAL A 15 25.84 -5.69 2.77
CA VAL A 15 25.62 -4.53 3.66
C VAL A 15 24.56 -3.59 3.08
N LEU A 16 24.62 -3.30 1.77
CA LEU A 16 23.73 -2.33 1.13
C LEU A 16 22.27 -2.80 1.10
N GLU A 17 22.00 -4.07 0.80
CA GLU A 17 20.61 -4.55 0.66
C GLU A 17 19.83 -4.56 1.99
N PRO A 18 20.41 -5.01 3.13
CA PRO A 18 19.75 -4.84 4.43
C PRO A 18 19.56 -3.38 4.82
N LYS A 19 20.54 -2.51 4.54
CA LYS A 19 20.40 -1.06 4.77
C LYS A 19 19.25 -0.47 3.95
N LEU A 20 19.11 -0.89 2.68
CA LEU A 20 18.00 -0.47 1.85
C LEU A 20 16.66 -0.92 2.47
N ASN A 21 16.54 -2.19 2.88
CA ASN A 21 15.30 -2.66 3.51
C ASN A 21 14.96 -1.85 4.77
N LYS A 22 15.96 -1.50 5.57
CA LYS A 22 15.77 -0.66 6.76
C LYS A 22 15.32 0.76 6.39
N ALA A 23 15.94 1.39 5.40
CA ALA A 23 15.53 2.71 4.93
C ALA A 23 14.08 2.71 4.39
N ILE A 24 13.68 1.66 3.67
CA ILE A 24 12.29 1.49 3.21
C ILE A 24 11.31 1.37 4.39
N GLN A 25 11.66 0.57 5.41
CA GLN A 25 10.84 0.43 6.63
C GLN A 25 10.72 1.74 7.41
N GLU A 26 11.77 2.55 7.39
CA GLU A 26 11.82 3.85 8.06
C GLU A 26 11.22 4.99 7.22
N GLN A 27 10.71 4.69 6.01
CA GLN A 27 10.24 5.67 5.03
C GLN A 27 11.28 6.75 4.67
N ASP A 28 12.57 6.45 4.85
CA ASP A 28 13.69 7.36 4.57
C ASP A 28 14.00 7.31 3.06
N PHE A 29 13.26 8.11 2.29
CA PHE A 29 13.33 8.13 0.84
C PHE A 29 14.70 8.54 0.31
N GLU A 30 15.33 9.56 0.89
CA GLU A 30 16.60 10.10 0.40
C GLU A 30 17.73 9.07 0.57
N ASN A 31 17.79 8.45 1.75
CA ASN A 31 18.75 7.39 2.02
C ASN A 31 18.48 6.15 1.16
N ALA A 32 17.21 5.75 1.00
CA ALA A 32 16.84 4.65 0.11
C ALA A 32 17.27 4.92 -1.35
N ALA A 33 17.07 6.14 -1.85
CA ALA A 33 17.49 6.54 -3.19
C ALA A 33 19.03 6.46 -3.34
N ASN A 34 19.78 6.99 -2.38
CA ASN A 34 21.24 6.92 -2.38
C ASN A 34 21.76 5.48 -2.34
N LEU A 35 21.15 4.61 -1.51
CA LEU A 35 21.50 3.19 -1.44
C LEU A 35 21.22 2.46 -2.77
N VAL A 36 20.12 2.79 -3.46
CA VAL A 36 19.81 2.22 -4.78
C VAL A 36 20.82 2.67 -5.84
N VAL A 37 21.28 3.92 -5.81
CA VAL A 37 22.36 4.40 -6.69
C VAL A 37 23.64 3.60 -6.46
N ASP A 38 24.01 3.38 -5.20
CA ASP A 38 25.16 2.57 -4.81
C ASP A 38 25.04 1.11 -5.31
N ILE A 39 23.87 0.49 -5.13
CA ILE A 39 23.58 -0.86 -5.65
C ILE A 39 23.64 -0.87 -7.18
N GLN A 40 23.12 0.16 -7.85
CA GLN A 40 23.17 0.30 -9.30
C GLN A 40 24.60 0.33 -9.82
N ASN A 41 25.48 1.09 -9.17
CA ASN A 41 26.88 1.21 -9.56
C ASN A 41 27.62 -0.13 -9.48
N LEU A 42 27.18 -1.04 -8.60
CA LEU A 42 27.73 -2.40 -8.52
C LEU A 42 27.11 -3.36 -9.54
N LEU A 43 25.78 -3.34 -9.70
CA LEU A 43 25.06 -4.38 -10.44
C LEU A 43 24.95 -4.10 -11.95
N ARG A 44 24.85 -2.82 -12.36
CA ARG A 44 24.66 -2.43 -13.76
C ARG A 44 25.85 -2.86 -14.65
N PRO A 45 27.13 -2.61 -14.28
CA PRO A 45 28.27 -3.04 -15.10
C PRO A 45 28.31 -4.55 -15.32
N THR A 46 27.89 -5.31 -14.30
CA THR A 46 27.86 -6.78 -14.31
C THR A 46 26.58 -7.39 -14.91
N LYS A 47 25.65 -6.54 -15.39
CA LYS A 47 24.37 -6.93 -16.04
C LYS A 47 23.45 -7.78 -15.14
N HIS A 48 23.52 -7.61 -13.82
CA HIS A 48 22.60 -8.25 -12.86
C HIS A 48 21.28 -7.48 -12.75
N TYR A 49 20.58 -7.31 -13.89
CA TYR A 49 19.42 -6.44 -13.99
C TYR A 49 18.25 -6.85 -13.10
N VAL A 50 18.00 -8.15 -12.93
CA VAL A 50 16.88 -8.62 -12.07
C VAL A 50 17.05 -8.16 -10.63
N ARG A 51 18.25 -8.34 -10.05
CA ARG A 51 18.57 -7.94 -8.67
C ARG A 51 18.56 -6.42 -8.50
N LEU A 52 19.01 -5.69 -9.52
CA LEU A 52 18.93 -4.24 -9.55
C LEU A 52 17.48 -3.76 -9.57
N VAL A 53 16.64 -4.34 -10.43
CA VAL A 53 15.22 -3.96 -10.54
C VAL A 53 14.46 -4.29 -9.26
N GLN A 54 14.76 -5.40 -8.57
CA GLN A 54 14.22 -5.69 -7.25
C GLN A 54 14.52 -4.58 -6.23
N SER A 55 15.72 -4.01 -6.26
CA SER A 55 16.10 -2.90 -5.37
C SER A 55 15.39 -1.60 -5.76
N LYS A 56 15.27 -1.34 -7.07
CA LYS A 56 14.57 -0.16 -7.59
C LYS A 56 13.07 -0.19 -7.33
N ASN A 57 12.42 -1.33 -7.52
CA ASN A 57 10.98 -1.46 -7.31
C ASN A 57 10.60 -1.19 -5.85
N LYS A 58 11.43 -1.59 -4.87
CA LYS A 58 11.24 -1.21 -3.46
C LYS A 58 11.27 0.31 -3.26
N LEU A 59 12.24 1.00 -3.86
CA LEU A 59 12.31 2.46 -3.82
C LEU A 59 11.10 3.10 -4.48
N TYR A 60 10.65 2.58 -5.62
CA TYR A 60 9.48 3.11 -6.33
C TYR A 60 8.18 2.85 -5.58
N GLU A 61 8.04 1.71 -4.92
CA GLU A 61 6.90 1.44 -4.04
C GLU A 61 6.89 2.40 -2.84
N LEU A 62 8.06 2.67 -2.22
CA LEU A 62 8.15 3.72 -1.20
C LEU A 62 7.79 5.11 -1.77
N ALA A 63 8.24 5.44 -2.98
CA ALA A 63 7.86 6.70 -3.62
C ALA A 63 6.35 6.82 -3.82
N ILE A 64 5.67 5.74 -4.22
CA ILE A 64 4.21 5.70 -4.34
C ILE A 64 3.55 5.99 -2.99
N GLU A 65 4.02 5.36 -1.91
CA GLU A 65 3.46 5.59 -0.57
C GLU A 65 3.65 7.04 -0.09
N LEU A 66 4.73 7.69 -0.52
CA LEU A 66 5.03 9.10 -0.23
C LEU A 66 4.43 10.06 -1.28
N ASN A 67 3.45 9.62 -2.08
CA ASN A 67 2.79 10.41 -3.13
C ASN A 67 3.71 10.99 -4.20
N LYS A 68 4.89 10.37 -4.44
CA LYS A 68 5.84 10.71 -5.51
C LYS A 68 5.60 9.84 -6.75
N CYS A 69 4.36 9.77 -7.23
CA CYS A 69 3.93 8.86 -8.30
C CYS A 69 4.67 9.12 -9.63
N ASP A 70 4.92 10.37 -10.01
CA ASP A 70 5.65 10.69 -11.26
C ASP A 70 7.07 10.14 -11.27
N PHE A 71 7.79 10.28 -10.13
CA PHE A 71 9.13 9.73 -9.96
C PHE A 71 9.11 8.21 -10.10
N ALA A 72 8.18 7.54 -9.41
CA ALA A 72 8.03 6.09 -9.47
C ALA A 72 7.68 5.61 -10.87
N LEU A 73 6.70 6.25 -11.53
CA LEU A 73 6.20 5.85 -12.84
C LEU A 73 7.30 5.91 -13.91
N ASN A 74 8.05 7.01 -13.98
CA ASN A 74 9.16 7.16 -14.93
C ASN A 74 10.23 6.07 -14.75
N GLY A 75 10.57 5.78 -13.49
CA GLY A 75 11.53 4.74 -13.15
C GLY A 75 11.04 3.32 -13.47
N LEU A 76 9.76 3.05 -13.25
CA LEU A 76 9.13 1.75 -13.51
C LEU A 76 8.96 1.49 -15.01
N LEU A 77 8.55 2.48 -15.80
CA LEU A 77 8.45 2.36 -17.27
C LEU A 77 9.83 2.03 -17.88
N SER A 78 10.89 2.63 -17.35
CA SER A 78 12.27 2.31 -17.75
C SER A 78 12.65 0.87 -17.40
N ASN A 79 12.22 0.37 -16.22
CA ASN A 79 12.44 -1.01 -15.82
C ASN A 79 11.65 -2.00 -16.69
N GLU A 80 10.41 -1.67 -17.07
CA GLU A 80 9.55 -2.52 -17.93
C GLU A 80 10.25 -2.87 -19.25
N GLN A 81 11.01 -1.94 -19.83
CA GLN A 81 11.69 -2.12 -21.12
C GLN A 81 12.86 -3.12 -21.08
N VAL A 82 13.49 -3.31 -19.91
CA VAL A 82 14.74 -4.09 -19.78
C VAL A 82 14.55 -5.46 -19.15
N ILE A 83 13.40 -5.72 -18.53
CA ILE A 83 13.12 -6.98 -17.83
C ILE A 83 12.37 -7.97 -18.73
N ASN A 84 12.65 -9.26 -18.55
CA ASN A 84 11.98 -10.30 -19.29
C ASN A 84 10.52 -10.47 -18.80
N LYS A 85 9.57 -10.45 -19.74
CA LYS A 85 8.12 -10.56 -19.49
C LYS A 85 7.69 -11.83 -18.75
N ASN A 86 8.49 -12.90 -18.83
CA ASN A 86 8.23 -14.19 -18.20
C ASN A 86 8.83 -14.31 -16.79
N THR A 87 9.04 -13.17 -16.10
CA THR A 87 9.65 -13.16 -14.77
C THR A 87 8.69 -12.60 -13.73
N ARG A 88 8.80 -13.11 -12.50
CA ARG A 88 8.04 -12.57 -11.35
C ARG A 88 8.30 -11.08 -11.16
N ILE A 89 9.53 -10.62 -11.39
CA ILE A 89 9.88 -9.21 -11.23
C ILE A 89 9.20 -8.32 -12.28
N TYR A 90 8.93 -8.84 -13.48
CA TYR A 90 8.10 -8.13 -14.46
C TYR A 90 6.71 -7.89 -13.92
N ILE A 91 6.03 -8.93 -13.39
CA ILE A 91 4.71 -8.79 -12.77
C ILE A 91 4.71 -7.70 -11.68
N GLU A 92 5.66 -7.72 -10.75
CA GLU A 92 5.76 -6.68 -9.71
C GLU A 92 5.94 -5.28 -10.30
N THR A 93 6.78 -5.14 -11.33
CA THR A 93 6.99 -3.84 -12.00
C THR A 93 5.71 -3.33 -12.64
N ILE A 94 5.00 -4.15 -13.41
CA ILE A 94 3.75 -3.74 -14.08
C ILE A 94 2.58 -3.56 -13.10
N SER A 95 2.59 -4.27 -11.96
CA SER A 95 1.66 -4.04 -10.85
C SER A 95 1.87 -2.65 -10.24
N LEU A 96 3.12 -2.25 -9.99
CA LEU A 96 3.42 -0.91 -9.47
C LEU A 96 3.09 0.19 -10.48
N ILE A 97 3.28 -0.06 -11.78
CA ILE A 97 2.84 0.88 -12.84
C ILE A 97 1.32 1.07 -12.82
N ALA A 98 0.56 -0.02 -12.73
CA ALA A 98 -0.89 0.07 -12.59
C ALA A 98 -1.29 0.90 -11.37
N ILE A 99 -0.64 0.67 -10.23
CA ILE A 99 -0.88 1.42 -8.98
C ILE A 99 -0.60 2.92 -9.16
N CYS A 100 0.52 3.32 -9.81
CA CYS A 100 0.79 4.72 -10.12
C CYS A 100 -0.35 5.35 -10.91
N TYR A 101 -0.80 4.70 -12.00
CA TYR A 101 -1.89 5.22 -12.82
C TYR A 101 -3.21 5.32 -12.04
N LEU A 102 -3.51 4.36 -11.15
CA LEU A 102 -4.69 4.44 -10.28
C LEU A 102 -4.60 5.64 -9.31
N ARG A 103 -3.45 5.87 -8.69
CA ARG A 103 -3.22 7.05 -7.82
C ARG A 103 -3.34 8.37 -8.57
N MET A 104 -2.87 8.41 -9.81
CA MET A 104 -2.97 9.57 -10.71
C MET A 104 -4.36 9.70 -11.35
N LYS A 105 -5.32 8.83 -11.03
CA LYS A 105 -6.69 8.80 -11.58
C LYS A 105 -6.73 8.55 -13.10
N GLU A 106 -5.66 8.01 -13.68
CA GLU A 106 -5.56 7.62 -15.10
C GLU A 106 -6.04 6.18 -15.31
N VAL A 107 -7.34 5.95 -15.09
CA VAL A 107 -7.94 4.60 -15.04
C VAL A 107 -7.73 3.82 -16.35
N GLU A 108 -7.81 4.47 -17.52
CA GLU A 108 -7.63 3.79 -18.81
C GLU A 108 -6.20 3.27 -19.01
N ASN A 109 -5.20 4.02 -18.54
CA ASN A 109 -3.82 3.53 -18.54
C ASN A 109 -3.63 2.40 -17.53
N ALA A 110 -4.23 2.52 -16.34
CA ALA A 110 -4.20 1.47 -15.33
C ALA A 110 -4.80 0.15 -15.85
N LYS A 111 -5.95 0.18 -16.53
CA LYS A 111 -6.62 -1.01 -17.10
C LYS A 111 -5.69 -1.82 -18.00
N ARG A 112 -4.90 -1.16 -18.86
CA ARG A 112 -3.92 -1.84 -19.74
C ARG A 112 -2.91 -2.64 -18.94
N TYR A 113 -2.41 -2.08 -17.83
CA TYR A 113 -1.43 -2.75 -16.97
C TYR A 113 -2.07 -3.82 -16.07
N ILE A 114 -3.27 -3.58 -15.54
CA ILE A 114 -4.07 -4.57 -14.79
C ILE A 114 -4.28 -5.83 -15.63
N GLN A 115 -4.66 -5.66 -16.90
CA GLN A 115 -4.80 -6.80 -17.81
C GLN A 115 -3.48 -7.56 -17.99
N LYS A 116 -2.35 -6.86 -18.18
CA LYS A 116 -1.03 -7.51 -18.28
C LYS A 116 -0.69 -8.30 -17.01
N VAL A 117 -0.97 -7.76 -15.82
CA VAL A 117 -0.74 -8.41 -14.53
C VAL A 117 -1.56 -9.69 -14.43
N LEU A 118 -2.87 -9.58 -14.66
CA LEU A 118 -3.83 -10.67 -14.48
C LEU A 118 -3.82 -11.69 -15.62
N LYS A 119 -3.12 -11.46 -16.74
CA LYS A 119 -2.95 -12.48 -17.79
C LYS A 119 -1.58 -13.18 -17.77
N ASN A 120 -0.51 -12.47 -17.41
CA ASN A 120 0.86 -13.04 -17.44
C ASN A 120 1.20 -13.90 -16.22
N HIS A 121 0.37 -13.89 -15.17
CA HIS A 121 0.62 -14.63 -13.94
C HIS A 121 0.67 -16.16 -14.14
N THR A 122 -0.08 -16.72 -15.09
CA THR A 122 -0.18 -18.18 -15.32
C THR A 122 1.16 -18.82 -15.68
N VAL A 123 1.98 -18.11 -16.47
CA VAL A 123 3.31 -18.55 -16.90
C VAL A 123 4.30 -18.57 -15.72
N ILE A 124 4.03 -17.78 -14.68
CA ILE A 124 4.99 -17.41 -13.64
C ILE A 124 4.64 -18.02 -12.27
N ILE A 125 3.35 -18.21 -12.00
CA ILE A 125 2.78 -18.78 -10.78
C ILE A 125 2.15 -20.13 -11.15
N LYS A 126 2.91 -21.19 -10.90
CA LYS A 126 2.61 -22.54 -11.42
C LYS A 126 1.40 -23.21 -10.73
N THR A 127 1.18 -22.93 -9.45
CA THR A 127 0.15 -23.58 -8.62
C THR A 127 -1.14 -22.76 -8.60
N GLN A 128 -2.27 -23.43 -8.78
CA GLN A 128 -3.61 -22.79 -8.77
C GLN A 128 -3.86 -22.02 -7.47
N LYS A 129 -3.63 -22.66 -6.32
CA LYS A 129 -3.79 -22.04 -5.00
C LYS A 129 -2.99 -20.73 -4.84
N THR A 130 -1.77 -20.69 -5.36
CA THR A 130 -0.94 -19.48 -5.27
C THR A 130 -1.40 -18.41 -6.26
N ARG A 131 -1.98 -18.79 -7.41
CA ARG A 131 -2.60 -17.84 -8.35
C ARG A 131 -3.81 -17.17 -7.73
N GLU A 132 -4.69 -17.94 -7.09
CA GLU A 132 -5.89 -17.43 -6.43
C GLU A 132 -5.54 -16.44 -5.32
N ILE A 133 -4.56 -16.77 -4.47
CA ILE A 133 -4.04 -15.85 -3.45
C ILE A 133 -3.48 -14.58 -4.11
N PHE A 134 -2.63 -14.72 -5.13
CA PHE A 134 -2.07 -13.58 -5.84
C PHE A 134 -3.15 -12.67 -6.43
N HIS A 135 -4.17 -13.24 -7.08
CA HIS A 135 -5.26 -12.47 -7.68
C HIS A 135 -6.10 -11.74 -6.65
N SER A 136 -6.50 -12.41 -5.58
CA SER A 136 -7.26 -11.78 -4.50
C SER A 136 -6.47 -10.60 -3.90
N GLU A 137 -5.21 -10.82 -3.54
CA GLU A 137 -4.36 -9.80 -2.91
C GLU A 137 -4.05 -8.64 -3.86
N ILE A 138 -3.75 -8.89 -5.14
CA ILE A 138 -3.42 -7.81 -6.08
C ILE A 138 -4.65 -7.00 -6.50
N ILE A 139 -5.82 -7.63 -6.62
CA ILE A 139 -7.08 -6.94 -6.92
C ILE A 139 -7.49 -6.08 -5.72
N ASN A 140 -7.39 -6.60 -4.51
CA ASN A 140 -7.61 -5.82 -3.30
C ASN A 140 -6.65 -4.64 -3.24
N ARG A 141 -5.37 -4.86 -3.57
CA ARG A 141 -4.38 -3.78 -3.64
C ARG A 141 -4.80 -2.69 -4.62
N PHE A 142 -5.27 -3.04 -5.82
CA PHE A 142 -5.76 -2.03 -6.77
C PHE A 142 -6.97 -1.24 -6.24
N ASN A 143 -7.92 -1.91 -5.61
CA ASN A 143 -9.09 -1.24 -5.02
C ASN A 143 -8.70 -0.30 -3.88
N GLU A 144 -7.74 -0.69 -3.03
CA GLU A 144 -7.23 0.14 -1.95
C GLU A 144 -6.58 1.42 -2.50
N GLU A 145 -5.81 1.34 -3.59
CA GLU A 145 -5.19 2.51 -4.22
C GLU A 145 -6.21 3.47 -4.83
N VAL A 146 -7.27 2.93 -5.45
CA VAL A 146 -8.39 3.71 -5.95
C VAL A 146 -9.12 4.42 -4.82
N ALA A 147 -9.42 3.69 -3.74
CA ALA A 147 -10.06 4.24 -2.56
C ALA A 147 -9.24 5.42 -2.00
N LEU A 148 -7.93 5.22 -1.84
CA LEU A 148 -7.04 6.27 -1.37
C LEU A 148 -7.03 7.48 -2.31
N ALA A 149 -6.86 7.26 -3.62
CA ALA A 149 -6.78 8.33 -4.61
C ALA A 149 -8.02 9.24 -4.64
N THR A 150 -9.20 8.67 -4.39
CA THR A 150 -10.47 9.43 -4.33
C THR A 150 -10.64 10.23 -3.05
N LEU A 151 -10.05 9.77 -1.95
CA LEU A 151 -10.12 10.41 -0.64
C LEU A 151 -9.05 11.47 -0.43
N THR A 152 -7.98 11.42 -1.23
CA THR A 152 -6.93 12.44 -1.27
C THR A 152 -7.24 13.54 -2.28
N SER A 153 -7.23 14.79 -1.83
CA SER A 153 -7.38 15.98 -2.67
C SER A 153 -6.04 16.68 -2.88
N ILE A 154 -5.90 17.40 -4.00
CA ILE A 154 -4.73 18.24 -4.28
C ILE A 154 -4.76 19.54 -3.44
N GLN A 155 -5.92 19.89 -2.87
CA GLN A 155 -6.09 21.07 -2.03
C GLN A 155 -5.78 20.74 -0.57
N SER A 156 -5.44 21.77 0.22
CA SER A 156 -5.16 21.62 1.65
C SER A 156 -6.37 21.00 2.35
N ALA A 157 -6.24 19.76 2.79
CA ALA A 157 -7.22 19.11 3.64
C ALA A 157 -7.28 19.87 4.96
N ASN A 158 -8.45 20.40 5.31
CA ASN A 158 -8.71 20.95 6.63
C ASN A 158 -9.46 19.89 7.44
N LEU A 159 -8.83 19.40 8.50
CA LEU A 159 -9.40 18.45 9.44
C LEU A 159 -9.53 19.17 10.78
N ASP A 160 -10.76 19.41 11.22
CA ASP A 160 -11.04 19.97 12.55
C ASP A 160 -10.74 18.91 13.61
N GLU A 161 -9.65 19.11 14.36
CA GLU A 161 -9.20 18.15 15.36
C GLU A 161 -10.19 17.97 16.52
N ASP A 162 -10.96 19.00 16.86
CA ASP A 162 -11.93 18.97 17.96
C ASP A 162 -13.19 18.22 17.53
N GLU A 163 -13.64 18.45 16.29
CA GLU A 163 -14.74 17.68 15.69
C GLU A 163 -14.37 16.20 15.59
N ILE A 164 -13.18 15.89 15.07
CA ILE A 164 -12.69 14.51 14.93
C ILE A 164 -12.60 13.83 16.29
N GLU A 165 -12.12 14.52 17.32
CA GLU A 165 -12.05 13.98 18.67
C GLU A 165 -13.43 13.63 19.22
N ARG A 166 -14.37 14.59 19.21
CA ARG A 166 -15.74 14.38 19.69
C ARG A 166 -16.40 13.21 18.97
N GLU A 167 -16.32 13.16 17.65
CA GLU A 167 -16.91 12.08 16.87
C GLU A 167 -16.21 10.74 17.13
N SER A 168 -14.88 10.71 17.25
CA SER A 168 -14.16 9.47 17.54
C SER A 168 -14.58 8.87 18.89
N ILE A 169 -14.74 9.68 19.94
CA ILE A 169 -15.21 9.25 21.26
C ILE A 169 -16.63 8.70 21.17
N ARG A 170 -17.53 9.43 20.49
CA ARG A 170 -18.91 8.99 20.28
C ARG A 170 -18.97 7.64 19.57
N ILE A 171 -18.20 7.49 18.49
CA ILE A 171 -18.13 6.25 17.71
C ILE A 171 -17.60 5.09 18.56
N ILE A 172 -16.55 5.32 19.36
CA ILE A 172 -15.97 4.30 20.24
C ILE A 172 -17.02 3.76 21.21
N GLN A 173 -17.83 4.66 21.80
CA GLN A 173 -18.82 4.29 22.81
C GLN A 173 -20.08 3.65 22.23
N THR A 174 -20.46 3.98 21.00
CA THR A 174 -21.81 3.67 20.47
C THR A 174 -21.85 2.60 19.38
N LEU A 175 -20.75 2.36 18.65
CA LEU A 175 -20.78 1.49 17.46
C LEU A 175 -19.89 0.27 17.59
N THR A 176 -20.30 -0.85 17.00
CA THR A 176 -19.47 -2.04 16.76
C THR A 176 -18.49 -1.82 15.60
N GLU A 177 -17.47 -2.66 15.48
CA GLU A 177 -16.48 -2.57 14.38
C GLU A 177 -17.14 -2.63 12.99
N ASP A 178 -18.13 -3.51 12.81
CA ASP A 178 -18.88 -3.67 11.56
C ASP A 178 -19.71 -2.43 11.21
N GLU A 179 -20.29 -1.77 12.22
CA GLU A 179 -21.01 -0.51 12.05
C GLU A 179 -20.05 0.63 11.72
N ILE A 180 -18.84 0.64 12.28
CA ILE A 180 -17.81 1.62 11.94
C ILE A 180 -17.34 1.46 10.49
N TYR A 181 -17.10 0.24 10.02
CA TYR A 181 -16.81 0.02 8.59
C TYR A 181 -17.96 0.50 7.70
N SER A 182 -19.21 0.20 8.07
CA SER A 182 -20.38 0.68 7.33
C SER A 182 -20.45 2.22 7.32
N MET A 183 -20.09 2.88 8.42
CA MET A 183 -20.02 4.33 8.52
C MET A 183 -18.93 4.93 7.61
N ILE A 184 -17.75 4.32 7.56
CA ILE A 184 -16.68 4.73 6.64
C ILE A 184 -17.17 4.66 5.19
N GLY A 185 -17.81 3.55 4.79
CA GLY A 185 -18.32 3.41 3.42
C GLY A 185 -19.45 4.39 3.07
N LYS A 186 -20.33 4.70 4.03
CA LYS A 186 -21.38 5.74 3.86
C LYS A 186 -20.80 7.14 3.72
N SER A 187 -19.74 7.43 4.47
CA SER A 187 -19.05 8.72 4.47
C SER A 187 -18.08 8.89 3.30
N SER A 188 -17.82 7.82 2.54
CA SER A 188 -16.94 7.85 1.37
C SER A 188 -17.64 8.51 0.19
N PRO A 189 -16.94 9.33 -0.62
CA PRO A 189 -17.49 9.92 -1.83
C PRO A 189 -18.06 8.85 -2.79
N GLN A 190 -19.12 9.19 -3.52
CA GLN A 190 -19.69 8.27 -4.51
C GLN A 190 -18.66 7.84 -5.56
N ALA A 191 -17.77 8.76 -5.95
CA ALA A 191 -16.64 8.47 -6.85
C ALA A 191 -15.74 7.33 -6.34
N THR A 192 -15.60 7.15 -5.02
CA THR A 192 -14.87 6.01 -4.44
C THR A 192 -15.56 4.70 -4.79
N LYS A 193 -16.88 4.63 -4.61
CA LYS A 193 -17.68 3.43 -4.92
C LYS A 193 -17.66 3.13 -6.41
N ASP A 194 -17.86 4.14 -7.24
CA ASP A 194 -17.89 4.00 -8.70
C ASP A 194 -16.56 3.50 -9.26
N LEU A 195 -15.44 4.04 -8.78
CA LEU A 195 -14.12 3.60 -9.24
C LEU A 195 -13.73 2.22 -8.69
N ILE A 196 -14.08 1.89 -7.43
CA ILE A 196 -13.92 0.53 -6.90
C ILE A 196 -14.70 -0.45 -7.78
N TYR A 197 -15.96 -0.15 -8.11
CA TYR A 197 -16.78 -0.96 -9.00
C TYR A 197 -16.07 -1.19 -10.33
N LEU A 198 -15.68 -0.09 -10.99
CA LEU A 198 -15.10 -0.11 -12.32
C LEU A 198 -13.81 -0.93 -12.38
N VAL A 199 -12.90 -0.71 -11.43
CA VAL A 199 -11.60 -1.38 -11.38
C VAL A 199 -11.76 -2.84 -10.99
N TYR A 200 -12.63 -3.14 -10.01
CA TYR A 200 -12.88 -4.50 -9.57
C TYR A 200 -13.59 -5.35 -10.63
N GLU A 201 -14.63 -4.80 -11.27
CA GLU A 201 -15.34 -5.45 -12.36
C GLU A 201 -14.39 -5.71 -13.54
N TYR A 202 -13.59 -4.72 -13.93
CA TYR A 202 -12.62 -4.90 -15.00
C TYR A 202 -11.59 -5.99 -14.67
N SER A 203 -11.06 -5.98 -13.44
CA SER A 203 -10.05 -6.93 -12.97
C SER A 203 -10.58 -8.36 -12.95
N THR A 204 -11.75 -8.58 -12.35
CA THR A 204 -12.38 -9.91 -12.26
C THR A 204 -12.76 -10.45 -13.64
N LYS A 205 -13.12 -9.59 -14.60
CA LYS A 205 -13.33 -9.97 -16.01
C LYS A 205 -12.06 -10.48 -16.71
N GLN A 206 -10.86 -10.18 -16.21
CA GLN A 206 -9.62 -10.72 -16.77
C GLN A 206 -9.30 -12.14 -16.27
N LEU A 207 -9.98 -12.61 -15.21
CA LEU A 207 -9.74 -13.92 -14.61
C LEU A 207 -10.52 -15.04 -15.31
N PRO A 208 -10.04 -16.29 -15.24
CA PRO A 208 -10.82 -17.47 -15.60
C PRO A 208 -12.13 -17.57 -14.81
N SER A 209 -13.15 -18.22 -15.39
CA SER A 209 -14.49 -18.30 -14.81
C SER A 209 -14.50 -18.86 -13.37
N ALA A 210 -13.78 -19.96 -13.13
CA ALA A 210 -13.72 -20.59 -11.81
C ALA A 210 -13.16 -19.65 -10.72
N GLU A 211 -12.11 -18.89 -11.03
CA GLU A 211 -11.51 -17.94 -10.09
C GLU A 211 -12.39 -16.71 -9.88
N ARG A 212 -13.07 -16.24 -10.93
CA ARG A 212 -14.03 -15.14 -10.84
C ARG A 212 -15.19 -15.49 -9.92
N LEU A 213 -15.72 -16.72 -9.99
CA LEU A 213 -16.84 -17.18 -9.16
C LEU A 213 -16.46 -17.34 -7.67
N ALA A 214 -15.17 -17.48 -7.36
CA ALA A 214 -14.69 -17.56 -5.99
C ALA A 214 -14.53 -16.17 -5.31
N LEU A 215 -14.65 -15.09 -6.08
CA LEU A 215 -14.54 -13.72 -5.59
C LEU A 215 -15.94 -13.11 -5.38
N PRO A 216 -16.11 -12.15 -4.46
CA PRO A 216 -17.38 -11.45 -4.29
C PRO A 216 -17.77 -10.71 -5.58
N SER A 217 -19.08 -10.51 -5.79
CA SER A 217 -19.54 -9.76 -6.96
C SER A 217 -19.16 -8.27 -6.88
N PRO A 218 -19.08 -7.55 -8.00
CA PRO A 218 -18.85 -6.10 -7.99
C PRO A 218 -19.88 -5.35 -7.13
N ASP A 219 -21.15 -5.74 -7.19
CA ASP A 219 -22.23 -5.14 -6.37
C ASP A 219 -22.03 -5.40 -4.87
N GLN A 220 -21.48 -6.55 -4.50
CA GLN A 220 -21.10 -6.82 -3.11
C GLN A 220 -19.95 -5.92 -2.68
N LYS A 221 -18.96 -5.68 -3.55
CA LYS A 221 -17.75 -4.91 -3.23
C LYS A 221 -18.01 -3.41 -3.02
N VAL A 222 -19.10 -2.88 -3.56
CA VAL A 222 -19.53 -1.48 -3.35
C VAL A 222 -20.51 -1.27 -2.20
N LYS A 223 -20.87 -2.34 -1.46
CA LYS A 223 -21.64 -2.18 -0.22
C LYS A 223 -20.85 -1.37 0.80
N ASP A 224 -21.55 -0.56 1.59
CA ASP A 224 -20.92 0.35 2.55
C ASP A 224 -19.89 -0.33 3.45
N LYS A 225 -20.19 -1.50 4.01
CA LYS A 225 -19.24 -2.26 4.84
C LYS A 225 -17.96 -2.63 4.08
N GLU A 226 -18.08 -3.12 2.86
CA GLU A 226 -16.95 -3.54 2.01
C GLU A 226 -16.09 -2.37 1.55
N VAL A 227 -16.75 -1.25 1.22
CA VAL A 227 -16.06 0.01 0.90
C VAL A 227 -15.31 0.50 2.13
N GLY A 228 -15.94 0.49 3.30
CA GLY A 228 -15.31 0.88 4.56
C GLY A 228 -14.09 0.05 4.92
N LEU A 229 -14.17 -1.28 4.76
CA LEU A 229 -13.02 -2.16 4.88
C LEU A 229 -11.91 -1.77 3.91
N THR A 230 -12.24 -1.57 2.63
CA THR A 230 -11.27 -1.20 1.58
C THR A 230 -10.58 0.15 1.88
N VAL A 231 -11.33 1.13 2.40
CA VAL A 231 -10.81 2.45 2.80
C VAL A 231 -9.92 2.33 4.03
N PHE A 232 -10.32 1.54 5.02
CA PHE A 232 -9.48 1.30 6.19
C PHE A 232 -8.16 0.61 5.80
N GLU A 233 -8.23 -0.42 4.95
CA GLU A 233 -7.08 -1.16 4.44
C GLU A 233 -6.16 -0.30 3.55
N SER A 234 -6.68 0.74 2.89
CA SER A 234 -5.85 1.67 2.12
C SER A 234 -5.11 2.65 3.02
N VAL A 235 -5.80 3.21 4.02
CA VAL A 235 -5.22 4.16 4.97
C VAL A 235 -4.20 3.49 5.89
N LYS A 236 -4.36 2.19 6.19
CA LYS A 236 -3.45 1.46 7.07
C LYS A 236 -1.99 1.63 6.65
N ARG A 237 -1.70 1.69 5.34
CA ARG A 237 -0.34 1.79 4.82
C ARG A 237 0.34 3.12 5.14
N VAL A 238 -0.45 4.17 5.16
CA VAL A 238 0.02 5.52 5.49
C VAL A 238 0.22 5.63 6.99
N VAL A 239 -0.73 5.14 7.78
CA VAL A 239 -0.76 5.29 9.23
C VAL A 239 0.18 4.31 9.95
N TYR A 240 0.39 3.12 9.39
CA TYR A 240 1.15 2.05 10.05
C TYR A 240 2.54 2.47 10.48
N ASN A 241 3.31 3.14 9.61
CA ASN A 241 4.68 3.52 9.95
C ASN A 241 4.74 4.62 11.02
N SER A 242 3.75 5.51 11.08
CA SER A 242 3.67 6.52 12.14
C SER A 242 3.40 5.90 13.51
N LEU A 243 2.48 4.93 13.57
CA LEU A 243 2.08 4.30 14.84
C LEU A 243 2.99 3.14 15.28
N CYS A 244 3.50 2.35 14.34
CA CYS A 244 4.09 1.04 14.59
C CYS A 244 5.61 0.97 14.40
N ASN A 245 6.25 2.03 13.88
CA ASN A 245 7.70 2.05 13.74
C ASN A 245 8.35 2.25 15.11
N PRO A 246 9.27 1.38 15.55
CA PRO A 246 9.97 1.52 16.83
C PRO A 246 10.73 2.85 17.02
N LYS A 247 11.06 3.53 15.92
CA LYS A 247 11.68 4.85 15.95
C LYS A 247 10.69 6.00 16.10
N SER A 248 9.40 5.79 15.87
CA SER A 248 8.41 6.87 15.96
C SER A 248 8.23 7.30 17.42
N ASP A 249 8.00 8.59 17.61
CA ASP A 249 7.83 9.14 18.95
C ASP A 249 6.56 8.61 19.61
N ILE A 250 5.53 8.29 18.82
CA ILE A 250 4.30 7.66 19.31
C ILE A 250 4.58 6.26 19.85
N TYR A 251 5.33 5.44 19.11
CA TYR A 251 5.68 4.09 19.53
C TYR A 251 6.52 4.11 20.82
N LYS A 252 7.53 5.00 20.88
CA LYS A 252 8.36 5.17 22.07
C LYS A 252 7.55 5.66 23.26
N THR A 253 6.67 6.65 23.05
CA THR A 253 5.81 7.20 24.12
C THR A 253 4.87 6.14 24.67
N TRP A 254 4.31 5.29 23.80
CA TRP A 254 3.51 4.15 24.22
C TRP A 254 4.32 3.12 25.03
N PHE A 255 5.46 2.66 24.51
CA PHE A 255 6.25 1.61 25.15
C PHE A 255 6.88 2.06 26.47
N ASN A 256 7.26 3.34 26.58
CA ASN A 256 7.94 3.87 27.76
C ASN A 256 6.98 4.42 28.82
N ASN A 257 5.83 5.01 28.43
CA ASN A 257 4.96 5.74 29.35
C ASN A 257 3.60 5.06 29.59
N GLY A 258 3.34 3.93 28.92
CA GLY A 258 2.12 3.15 29.07
C GLY A 258 0.88 3.73 28.35
N MET A 259 -0.15 2.91 28.21
CA MET A 259 -1.35 3.22 27.42
C MET A 259 -2.17 4.41 27.95
N GLN A 260 -2.14 4.66 29.26
CA GLN A 260 -2.87 5.79 29.84
C GLN A 260 -2.38 7.14 29.30
N VAL A 261 -1.07 7.34 29.16
CA VAL A 261 -0.51 8.61 28.67
C VAL A 261 -0.79 8.84 27.20
N VAL A 262 -0.86 7.76 26.41
CA VAL A 262 -1.16 7.81 24.96
C VAL A 262 -2.61 8.18 24.70
N LEU A 263 -3.53 7.61 25.49
CA LEU A 263 -4.96 7.90 25.41
C LEU A 263 -5.30 9.27 26.01
N SER A 264 -4.66 9.65 27.13
CA SER A 264 -4.97 10.90 27.83
C SER A 264 -4.43 12.17 27.17
N LYS A 265 -3.47 12.05 26.23
CA LYS A 265 -2.82 13.19 25.56
C LYS A 265 -3.14 13.30 24.06
N GLY A 266 -4.05 12.48 23.54
CA GLY A 266 -4.46 12.57 22.13
C GLY A 266 -3.36 12.19 21.12
N TYR A 267 -2.30 11.47 21.52
CA TYR A 267 -1.18 11.16 20.63
C TYR A 267 -1.57 10.31 19.40
N ILE A 268 -2.51 9.37 19.57
CA ILE A 268 -3.02 8.57 18.43
C ILE A 268 -3.77 9.47 17.45
N LYS A 269 -4.62 10.36 17.97
CA LYS A 269 -5.37 11.34 17.17
C LYS A 269 -4.41 12.19 16.36
N SER A 270 -3.47 12.87 17.01
CA SER A 270 -2.53 13.79 16.35
C SER A 270 -1.68 13.07 15.30
N ALA A 271 -1.22 11.85 15.61
CA ALA A 271 -0.45 11.04 14.68
C ALA A 271 -1.23 10.67 13.41
N VAL A 272 -2.46 10.18 13.60
CA VAL A 272 -3.34 9.78 12.49
C VAL A 272 -3.70 11.01 11.65
N ILE A 273 -4.15 12.10 12.29
CA ILE A 273 -4.50 13.35 11.60
C ILE A 273 -3.31 13.88 10.80
N SER A 274 -2.12 13.96 11.39
CA SER A 274 -0.92 14.42 10.69
C SER A 274 -0.60 13.55 9.46
N CYS A 275 -0.71 12.22 9.58
CA CYS A 275 -0.53 11.31 8.44
C CYS A 275 -1.56 11.54 7.34
N LEU A 276 -2.83 11.72 7.72
CA LEU A 276 -3.93 11.95 6.79
C LEU A 276 -3.78 13.30 6.06
N ILE A 277 -3.44 14.37 6.78
CA ILE A 277 -3.17 15.69 6.19
C ILE A 277 -2.00 15.62 5.21
N ASN A 278 -0.90 14.93 5.57
CA ASN A 278 0.29 14.80 4.71
C ASN A 278 0.00 14.13 3.36
N ILE A 279 -1.02 13.28 3.29
CA ILE A 279 -1.44 12.66 2.03
C ILE A 279 -2.58 13.40 1.33
N GLY A 280 -3.06 14.52 1.88
CA GLY A 280 -4.17 15.30 1.34
C GLY A 280 -5.56 14.71 1.64
N PHE A 281 -5.69 13.87 2.66
CA PHE A 281 -6.94 13.22 3.04
C PHE A 281 -7.87 14.20 3.77
N GLY A 282 -9.06 14.45 3.24
CA GLY A 282 -9.93 15.55 3.68
C GLY A 282 -11.27 15.17 4.31
N VAL A 283 -11.51 13.90 4.67
CA VAL A 283 -12.84 13.46 5.14
C VAL A 283 -12.85 13.24 6.66
N SER A 284 -13.30 14.24 7.43
CA SER A 284 -13.32 14.23 8.91
C SER A 284 -14.00 13.01 9.51
N MET A 285 -15.20 12.63 9.02
CA MET A 285 -15.94 11.47 9.53
C MET A 285 -15.19 10.15 9.33
N ILE A 286 -14.45 10.00 8.23
CA ILE A 286 -13.62 8.82 8.01
C ILE A 286 -12.40 8.86 8.94
N ALA A 287 -11.76 10.02 9.12
CA ALA A 287 -10.64 10.17 10.05
C ALA A 287 -11.05 9.79 11.49
N ALA A 288 -12.20 10.28 11.97
CA ALA A 288 -12.76 9.94 13.27
C ALA A 288 -13.04 8.43 13.41
N SER A 289 -13.61 7.82 12.37
CA SER A 289 -13.89 6.38 12.33
C SER A 289 -12.62 5.52 12.36
N ILE A 290 -11.55 5.96 11.68
CA ILE A 290 -10.25 5.27 11.66
C ILE A 290 -9.60 5.34 13.04
N ILE A 291 -9.59 6.52 13.67
CA ILE A 291 -9.09 6.69 15.04
C ILE A 291 -9.88 5.80 16.00
N ALA A 292 -11.20 5.74 15.86
CA ALA A 292 -12.05 4.88 16.67
C ALA A 292 -11.71 3.39 16.51
N LEU A 293 -11.50 2.91 15.28
CA LEU A 293 -11.09 1.52 15.01
C LEU A 293 -9.72 1.20 15.64
N ILE A 294 -8.71 2.04 15.39
CA ILE A 294 -7.36 1.84 15.95
C ILE A 294 -7.41 1.82 17.48
N THR A 295 -8.21 2.70 18.08
CA THR A 295 -8.39 2.77 19.54
C THR A 295 -9.10 1.54 20.08
N LYS A 296 -10.15 1.05 19.40
CA LYS A 296 -10.87 -0.19 19.79
C LYS A 296 -10.02 -1.43 19.70
N PHE A 297 -9.22 -1.58 18.64
CA PHE A 297 -8.30 -2.71 18.51
C PHE A 297 -7.18 -2.66 19.53
N GLY A 298 -6.72 -1.45 19.85
CA GLY A 298 -5.46 -1.23 20.54
C GLY A 298 -4.26 -1.26 19.57
N ILE A 299 -3.25 -0.45 19.87
CA ILE A 299 -2.06 -0.28 19.01
C ILE A 299 -1.34 -1.60 18.76
N GLU A 300 -1.20 -2.48 19.76
CA GLU A 300 -0.51 -3.77 19.61
C GLU A 300 -1.17 -4.67 18.57
N VAL A 301 -2.50 -4.82 18.68
CA VAL A 301 -3.31 -5.60 17.74
C VAL A 301 -3.25 -4.95 16.37
N TYR A 302 -3.34 -3.61 16.30
CA TYR A 302 -3.24 -2.88 15.05
C TYR A 302 -1.89 -3.15 14.35
N CYS A 303 -0.78 -2.98 15.06
CA CYS A 303 0.57 -3.15 14.52
C CYS A 303 0.91 -4.60 14.13
N THR A 304 0.29 -5.57 14.78
CA THR A 304 0.49 -7.00 14.47
C THR A 304 -0.38 -7.43 13.29
N LYS A 305 -1.66 -7.07 13.29
CA LYS A 305 -2.66 -7.56 12.34
C LYS A 305 -2.68 -6.78 11.02
N TYR A 306 -2.39 -5.48 11.06
CA TYR A 306 -2.55 -4.59 9.89
C TYR A 306 -1.22 -4.17 9.26
N LYS A 307 -0.17 -4.98 9.41
CA LYS A 307 1.10 -4.78 8.72
C LYS A 307 0.88 -4.74 7.19
N PRO A 308 1.26 -3.66 6.51
CA PRO A 308 1.16 -3.56 5.05
C PRO A 308 1.97 -4.65 4.36
N LYS A 309 1.37 -5.27 3.34
CA LYS A 309 2.08 -6.14 2.40
C LYS A 309 2.55 -5.32 1.21
N TYR A 310 3.83 -5.42 0.89
CA TYR A 310 4.39 -4.84 -0.33
C TYR A 310 4.04 -5.71 -1.54
N VAL A 311 3.99 -5.14 -2.75
CA VAL A 311 3.76 -5.88 -4.00
C VAL A 311 4.81 -6.98 -4.18
N SER A 312 6.04 -6.72 -3.74
CA SER A 312 7.11 -7.72 -3.73
C SER A 312 6.83 -8.94 -2.84
N GLU A 313 6.04 -8.79 -1.78
CA GLU A 313 5.56 -9.87 -0.91
C GLU A 313 4.38 -10.59 -1.53
N ILE A 314 3.41 -9.85 -2.10
CA ILE A 314 2.27 -10.43 -2.85
C ILE A 314 2.80 -11.34 -3.97
N ARG A 315 3.83 -10.91 -4.71
CA ARG A 315 4.55 -11.70 -5.72
C ARG A 315 5.18 -12.98 -5.15
N ASN A 316 5.65 -12.93 -3.91
CA ASN A 316 6.35 -14.03 -3.26
C ASN A 316 5.46 -14.90 -2.39
N SER A 317 4.13 -14.66 -2.37
CA SER A 317 3.16 -15.46 -1.62
C SER A 317 3.47 -16.95 -1.77
N LYS A 318 4.11 -17.50 -0.74
CA LYS A 318 4.34 -18.93 -0.53
C LYS A 318 3.53 -19.24 0.71
N LEU A 319 2.73 -20.29 0.63
CA LEU A 319 2.16 -20.90 1.83
C LEU A 319 3.30 -21.49 2.65
#